data_AF-A0A353IQN3-F1
#
_entry.id   AF-A0A353IQN3-F1
#
_cell.length_a   1.000
_cell.length_b   1.000
_cell.length_c   1.000
_cell.angle_alpha   90.00
_cell.angle_beta   90.00
_cell.angle_gamma   90.00
#
_symmetry.space_group_name_H-M   'P 1'
#
loop_
_entity.id
_entity.type
_entity.pdbx_description
1 polymer ?
#
loop_
_entity_poly.entity_id
_entity_poly.type
_entity_poly.pdbx_seq_one_letter_code
_entity_poly.pdbx_strand_id
1 'polypeptide(L)'
;DMTVAFESFKAGNLDFWNETSSKNWAMAYDFPAVRNGEVIREEVKLNRVMPMQAFVMNLRRPQFQDRSVRQALNLAFDFEWANKNLFYGQYERVRSYFQNSELAAPAALPEGRELEILET
;
A
#
# COMPACT_ATOMS: atom_id res chain seq x y z
N ASP A 1 -8.41 -10.83 -17.64
CA ASP A 1 -8.31 -11.29 -16.23
C ASP A 1 -6.83 -11.39 -15.89
N MET A 2 -6.41 -10.91 -14.71
CA MET A 2 -5.00 -10.94 -14.29
C MET A 2 -4.47 -12.37 -14.11
N THR A 3 -5.33 -13.34 -13.77
CA THR A 3 -4.96 -14.76 -13.65
C THR A 3 -4.53 -15.31 -15.01
N VAL A 4 -5.31 -15.03 -16.05
CA VAL A 4 -5.01 -15.47 -17.43
C VAL A 4 -3.74 -14.80 -17.95
N ALA A 5 -3.55 -13.51 -17.65
CA ALA A 5 -2.36 -12.79 -18.07
C ALA A 5 -1.09 -13.33 -17.36
N PHE A 6 -1.18 -13.69 -16.08
CA PHE A 6 -0.08 -14.31 -15.35
C PHE A 6 0.29 -15.69 -15.88
N GLU A 7 -0.68 -16.54 -16.25
CA GLU A 7 -0.39 -17.82 -16.90
C GLU A 7 0.25 -17.63 -18.29
N SER A 8 -0.17 -16.60 -19.05
CA SER A 8 0.47 -16.24 -20.31
C SER A 8 1.94 -15.81 -20.13
N PHE A 9 2.24 -15.06 -19.06
CA PHE A 9 3.60 -14.71 -18.67
C PHE A 9 4.43 -15.95 -18.32
N LYS A 10 3.90 -16.86 -17.50
CA LYS A 10 4.56 -18.13 -17.16
C LYS A 10 4.85 -19.01 -18.39
N ALA A 11 4.03 -18.92 -19.43
CA ALA A 11 4.21 -19.61 -20.70
C ALA A 11 5.24 -18.95 -21.64
N GLY A 12 5.82 -17.80 -21.25
CA GLY A 12 6.81 -17.07 -22.06
C GLY A 12 6.21 -16.21 -23.17
N ASN A 13 4.90 -15.96 -23.15
CA ASN A 13 4.24 -15.10 -24.15
C ASN A 13 4.34 -13.60 -23.81
N LEU A 14 4.84 -13.25 -22.62
CA LEU A 14 5.04 -11.88 -22.15
C LEU A 14 6.44 -11.76 -21.55
N ASP A 15 7.15 -10.69 -21.91
CA ASP A 15 8.51 -10.44 -21.41
C ASP A 15 8.52 -9.76 -20.03
N PHE A 16 7.41 -9.11 -19.65
CA PHE A 16 7.30 -8.34 -18.42
C PHE A 16 5.95 -8.55 -17.72
N TRP A 17 6.01 -8.63 -16.40
CA TRP A 17 4.84 -8.74 -15.53
C TRP A 17 4.99 -7.84 -14.30
N ASN A 18 3.97 -7.02 -14.04
CA ASN A 18 3.87 -6.25 -12.81
C ASN A 18 2.96 -6.99 -11.82
N GLU A 19 3.55 -7.45 -10.72
CA GLU A 19 2.81 -8.13 -9.67
C GLU A 19 2.16 -7.14 -8.71
N THR A 20 0.83 -7.25 -8.56
CA THR A 20 0.04 -6.40 -7.65
C THR A 20 -0.58 -7.19 -6.50
N SER A 21 -0.42 -8.52 -6.48
CA SER A 21 -0.91 -9.41 -5.43
C SER A 21 0.25 -9.87 -4.54
N SER A 22 0.24 -9.45 -3.27
CA SER A 22 1.22 -9.89 -2.28
C SER A 22 1.22 -11.42 -2.10
N LYS A 23 0.04 -12.04 -2.21
CA LYS A 23 -0.13 -13.49 -2.21
C LYS A 23 0.64 -14.15 -3.36
N ASN A 24 0.51 -13.62 -4.56
CA ASN A 24 1.20 -14.18 -5.72
C ASN A 24 2.70 -13.96 -5.60
N TRP A 25 3.15 -12.76 -5.23
CA TRP A 25 4.56 -12.47 -5.00
C TRP A 25 5.20 -13.43 -4.00
N ALA A 26 4.46 -13.82 -2.96
CA ALA A 26 4.92 -14.77 -1.95
C ALA A 26 4.95 -16.23 -2.44
N MET A 27 3.95 -16.69 -3.21
CA MET A 27 3.72 -18.14 -3.41
C MET A 27 3.71 -18.61 -4.86
N ALA A 28 3.55 -17.72 -5.84
CA ALA A 28 3.24 -18.11 -7.22
C ALA A 28 4.46 -18.18 -8.15
N TYR A 29 5.64 -17.78 -7.68
CA TYR A 29 6.87 -17.70 -8.48
C TYR A 29 7.78 -18.91 -8.30
N ASP A 30 7.19 -20.10 -8.23
CA ASP A 30 7.92 -21.37 -8.19
C ASP A 30 7.60 -22.21 -9.44
N PHE A 31 8.11 -21.77 -10.59
CA PHE A 31 7.92 -22.42 -11.89
C PHE A 31 9.24 -22.50 -12.68
N PRO A 32 9.35 -23.37 -13.70
CA PRO A 32 10.64 -23.70 -14.33
C PRO A 32 11.47 -22.49 -14.78
N ALA A 33 10.86 -21.51 -15.45
CA ALA A 33 11.57 -20.33 -15.94
C ALA A 33 12.20 -19.49 -14.80
N VAL A 34 11.60 -19.43 -13.61
CA VAL A 34 12.23 -18.79 -12.43
C VAL A 34 13.42 -19.61 -11.95
N ARG A 35 13.25 -20.95 -11.84
CA ARG A 35 14.31 -21.85 -11.37
C ARG A 35 15.51 -21.91 -12.31
N ASN A 36 15.27 -21.74 -13.61
CA ASN A 36 16.29 -21.73 -14.65
C ASN A 36 16.96 -20.35 -14.83
N GLY A 37 16.48 -19.31 -14.12
CA GLY A 37 17.01 -17.95 -14.22
C GLY A 37 16.54 -17.17 -15.47
N GLU A 38 15.57 -17.69 -16.21
CA GLU A 38 14.97 -17.02 -17.37
C GLU A 38 14.00 -15.91 -16.93
N VAL A 39 13.35 -16.08 -15.77
CA VAL A 39 12.52 -15.06 -15.12
C VAL A 39 13.19 -14.62 -13.83
N ILE A 40 13.47 -13.32 -13.72
CA ILE A 40 14.05 -12.70 -12.53
C ILE A 40 12.98 -11.87 -11.83
N ARG A 41 12.90 -12.04 -10.51
CA ARG A 41 12.06 -11.21 -9.64
C ARG A 41 12.87 -10.05 -9.09
N GLU A 42 12.32 -8.85 -9.20
CA GLU A 42 12.94 -7.65 -8.65
C GLU A 42 11.91 -6.76 -7.97
N GLU A 43 12.28 -6.23 -6.79
CA GLU A 43 11.51 -5.19 -6.10
C GLU A 43 12.13 -3.82 -6.42
N VAL A 44 11.40 -3.01 -7.17
CA VAL A 44 11.86 -1.66 -7.53
C VAL A 44 11.33 -0.65 -6.52
N LYS A 45 12.24 0.01 -5.80
CA LYS A 45 11.87 1.13 -4.92
C LYS A 45 11.40 2.31 -5.75
N LEU A 46 10.18 2.75 -5.50
CA LEU A 46 9.61 3.92 -6.15
C LEU A 46 9.94 5.17 -5.33
N ASN A 47 10.48 6.21 -5.97
CA ASN A 47 10.74 7.52 -5.35
C ASN A 47 9.63 8.51 -5.73
N ARG A 48 8.37 8.13 -5.51
CA ARG A 48 7.19 8.97 -5.73
C ARG A 48 6.21 8.81 -4.58
N VAL A 49 5.29 9.77 -4.45
CA VAL A 49 4.16 9.67 -3.53
C VAL A 49 3.44 8.34 -3.74
N MET A 50 3.31 7.58 -2.65
CA MET A 50 2.57 6.34 -2.66
C MET A 50 1.07 6.64 -2.69
N PRO A 51 0.29 5.99 -3.58
CA PRO A 51 -1.15 6.16 -3.59
C PRO A 51 -1.75 5.67 -2.27
N MET A 52 -2.74 6.41 -1.76
CA MET A 52 -3.46 6.01 -0.56
C MET A 52 -4.58 5.02 -0.89
N GLN A 53 -4.62 3.93 -0.12
CA GLN A 53 -5.79 3.08 -0.02
C GLN A 53 -6.30 3.10 1.42
N ALA A 54 -7.58 3.39 1.61
CA ALA A 54 -8.16 3.56 2.94
C ALA A 54 -9.65 3.22 2.97
N PHE A 55 -10.16 2.93 4.16
CA PHE A 55 -11.60 2.97 4.41
C PHE A 55 -12.05 4.43 4.54
N VAL A 56 -12.90 4.87 3.62
CA VAL A 56 -13.41 6.24 3.61
C VAL A 56 -14.79 6.27 4.26
N MET A 57 -14.91 7.03 5.35
CA MET A 57 -16.18 7.19 6.06
C MET A 57 -17.06 8.22 5.35
N ASN A 58 -18.31 7.85 5.06
CA ASN A 58 -19.25 8.77 4.42
C ASN A 58 -19.76 9.80 5.43
N LEU A 59 -19.10 10.96 5.45
CA LEU A 59 -19.43 12.09 6.34
C LEU A 59 -20.80 12.71 6.07
N ARG A 60 -21.61 12.22 5.13
CA ARG A 60 -23.01 12.66 4.97
C ARG A 60 -23.95 11.94 5.94
N ARG A 61 -23.49 10.85 6.55
CA ARG A 61 -24.28 10.04 7.48
C ARG A 61 -24.05 10.50 8.93
N PRO A 62 -25.11 10.64 9.76
CA PRO A 62 -24.99 11.14 11.13
C PRO A 62 -23.98 10.37 12.00
N GLN A 63 -23.86 9.05 11.81
CA GLN A 63 -22.96 8.19 12.59
C GLN A 63 -21.48 8.53 12.43
N PHE A 64 -21.10 9.18 11.33
CA PHE A 64 -19.70 9.51 11.02
C PHE A 64 -19.39 11.01 11.14
N GLN A 65 -20.32 11.84 11.62
CA GLN A 65 -20.12 13.29 11.76
C GLN A 65 -19.09 13.64 12.84
N ASP A 66 -19.10 12.93 13.97
CA ASP A 66 -18.16 13.17 15.07
C ASP A 66 -16.76 12.65 14.70
N ARG A 67 -15.77 13.55 14.74
CA ARG A 67 -14.36 13.20 14.48
C ARG A 67 -13.82 12.15 15.43
N SER A 68 -14.28 12.14 16.68
CA SER A 68 -13.80 11.25 17.73
C SER A 68 -14.23 9.82 17.46
N VAL A 69 -15.45 9.62 16.93
CA VAL A 69 -15.94 8.32 16.45
C VAL A 69 -15.07 7.82 15.29
N ARG A 70 -14.75 8.69 14.33
CA ARG A 70 -13.88 8.32 13.20
C ARG A 70 -12.48 7.95 13.65
N GLN A 71 -11.93 8.67 14.62
CA GLN A 71 -10.63 8.37 15.20
C GLN A 71 -10.64 7.01 15.92
N ALA A 72 -11.66 6.73 16.75
CA ALA A 72 -11.80 5.45 17.43
C ALA A 72 -11.86 4.27 16.45
N LEU A 73 -12.63 4.40 15.37
CA LEU A 73 -12.70 3.39 14.31
C LEU A 73 -11.36 3.19 13.59
N ASN A 74 -10.57 4.26 13.38
CA ASN A 74 -9.24 4.14 12.80
C ASN A 74 -8.25 3.40 13.71
N LEU A 75 -8.33 3.66 15.03
CA LEU A 75 -7.50 2.98 16.04
C LEU A 75 -7.85 1.50 16.20
N ALA A 76 -9.09 1.11 15.88
CA ALA A 76 -9.53 -0.27 15.95
C ALA A 76 -9.00 -1.16 14.81
N PHE A 77 -8.38 -0.59 13.76
CA PHE A 77 -7.84 -1.37 12.66
C PHE A 77 -6.42 -1.89 12.96
N ASP A 78 -6.35 -3.19 13.25
CA ASP A 78 -5.10 -3.94 13.46
C ASP A 78 -4.42 -4.26 12.11
N PHE A 79 -3.56 -3.33 11.67
CA PHE A 79 -2.82 -3.49 10.43
C PHE A 79 -1.72 -4.53 10.55
N GLU A 80 -1.07 -4.61 11.69
CA GLU A 80 0.05 -5.51 11.94
C GLU A 80 -0.42 -6.96 11.81
N TRP A 81 -1.59 -7.28 12.35
CA TRP A 81 -2.25 -8.56 12.14
C TRP A 81 -2.63 -8.77 10.66
N ALA A 82 -3.25 -7.80 10.01
CA ALA A 82 -3.67 -7.94 8.61
C ALA A 82 -2.47 -8.15 7.68
N ASN A 83 -1.39 -7.39 7.88
CA ASN A 83 -0.18 -7.48 7.10
C ASN A 83 0.48 -8.85 7.25
N LYS A 84 0.58 -9.34 8.50
CA LYS A 84 1.15 -10.67 8.78
C LYS A 84 0.32 -11.81 8.18
N ASN A 85 -1.00 -11.78 8.35
CA ASN A 85 -1.86 -12.93 8.05
C ASN A 85 -2.44 -12.90 6.62
N LEU A 86 -2.63 -11.72 6.04
CA LEU A 86 -3.27 -11.55 4.74
C LEU A 86 -2.31 -11.06 3.65
N PHE A 87 -1.34 -10.23 4.01
CA PHE A 87 -0.45 -9.57 3.04
C PHE A 87 0.99 -10.08 3.06
N TYR A 88 1.24 -11.20 3.73
CA TYR A 88 2.55 -11.87 3.76
C TYR A 88 3.68 -10.98 4.30
N GLY A 89 3.36 -9.99 5.14
CA GLY A 89 4.31 -9.04 5.70
C GLY A 89 4.91 -8.07 4.68
N GLN A 90 4.32 -7.94 3.49
CA GLN A 90 4.91 -7.19 2.38
C GLN A 90 4.54 -5.70 2.36
N TYR A 91 3.60 -5.27 3.20
CA TYR A 91 3.15 -3.87 3.20
C TYR A 91 3.66 -3.09 4.40
N GLU A 92 3.73 -1.78 4.23
CA GLU A 92 4.03 -0.81 5.29
C GLU A 92 2.79 0.04 5.59
N ARG A 93 2.59 0.43 6.85
CA ARG A 93 1.44 1.25 7.23
C ARG A 93 1.62 2.67 6.70
N VAL A 94 0.70 3.10 5.84
CA VAL A 94 0.60 4.50 5.40
C VAL A 94 0.19 5.39 6.57
N ARG A 95 0.98 6.44 6.83
CA ARG A 95 0.73 7.42 7.90
C ARG A 95 0.55 8.86 7.40
N SER A 96 0.77 9.10 6.10
CA SER A 96 0.59 10.41 5.47
C SER A 96 -0.20 10.32 4.18
N TYR A 97 -0.91 11.39 3.81
CA TYR A 97 -1.53 11.54 2.49
C TYR A 97 -0.50 11.60 1.36
N PHE A 98 0.73 12.00 1.67
CA PHE A 98 1.85 12.09 0.74
C PHE A 98 2.98 11.12 1.10
N GLN A 99 2.63 9.94 1.62
CA GLN A 99 3.58 8.92 2.04
C GLN A 99 4.65 8.66 0.97
N ASN A 100 5.90 8.41 1.42
CA ASN A 100 7.06 8.16 0.56
C ASN A 100 7.47 9.40 -0.29
N SER A 101 7.31 10.59 0.27
CA SER A 101 7.79 11.83 -0.32
C SER A 101 8.20 12.83 0.77
N GLU A 102 8.93 13.87 0.37
CA GLU A 102 9.26 15.01 1.24
C GLU A 102 8.03 15.80 1.72
N LEU A 103 6.88 15.63 1.06
CA LEU A 103 5.61 16.24 1.45
C LEU A 103 4.89 15.49 2.58
N ALA A 104 5.43 14.34 3.01
CA ALA A 104 4.84 13.59 4.10
C ALA A 104 4.97 14.38 5.41
N ALA A 105 3.82 14.77 5.98
CA ALA A 105 3.78 15.42 7.28
C ALA A 105 4.62 14.65 8.33
N PRO A 106 5.51 15.33 9.07
CA PRO A 106 6.33 14.70 10.10
C PRO A 106 5.48 14.28 11.30
N ALA A 107 6.05 13.44 12.17
CA ALA A 107 5.43 13.10 13.44
C ALA A 107 5.49 14.23 14.47
N ALA A 108 6.43 15.17 14.29
CA ALA A 108 6.57 16.34 15.13
C ALA A 108 5.44 17.34 14.85
N LEU A 109 5.14 18.19 15.82
CA LEU A 109 4.19 19.28 15.65
C LEU A 109 4.74 20.31 14.64
N PRO A 110 3.85 21.00 13.89
CA PRO A 110 4.26 22.03 12.96
C PRO A 110 4.91 23.21 13.69
N GLU A 111 5.96 23.76 13.09
CA GLU A 111 6.70 24.92 13.61
C GLU A 111 6.93 25.94 12.49
N GLY A 112 7.32 27.17 12.86
CA GLY A 112 7.65 28.23 11.92
C GLY A 112 6.53 28.52 10.93
N ARG A 113 6.86 28.51 9.63
CA ARG A 113 5.92 28.90 8.58
C ARG A 113 4.70 27.98 8.45
N GLU A 114 4.84 26.69 8.77
CA GLU A 114 3.71 25.76 8.74
C GLU A 114 2.69 26.10 9.84
N LEU A 115 3.17 26.39 11.05
CA LEU A 115 2.31 26.80 12.16
C LEU A 115 1.62 28.13 11.87
N GLU A 116 2.35 29.12 11.35
CA GLU A 116 1.78 30.41 10.94
C GLU A 116 0.60 30.26 9.99
N ILE A 117 0.67 29.31 9.04
CA ILE A 117 -0.41 29.04 8.08
C ILE A 117 -1.63 28.40 8.77
N LEU A 118 -1.42 27.51 9.75
CA LEU A 118 -2.49 26.80 10.44
C LEU A 118 -3.26 27.68 11.44
N GLU A 119 -2.65 28.76 11.92
CA GLU A 119 -3.27 29.72 12.83
C GLU A 119 -4.02 30.86 12.11
N THR A 120 -4.03 30.86 10.78
CA THR A 120 -4.78 31.83 9.96
C THR A 120 -6.24 31.39 9.76
#